data_AF-A0A2V2FUT1-F1
#
_entry.id   AF-A0A2V2FUT1-F1
#
_cell.length_a   1.000
_cell.length_b   1.000
_cell.length_c   1.000
_cell.angle_alpha   90.00
_cell.angle_beta   90.00
_cell.angle_gamma   90.00
#
_symmetry.space_group_name_H-M   'P 1'
#
loop_
_entity.id
_entity.type
_entity.pdbx_description
1 polymer ?
#
loop_
_entity_poly.entity_id
_entity_poly.type
_entity_poly.pdbx_seq_one_letter_code
_entity_poly.pdbx_strand_id
1 'polypeptide(L)'
;FYRSFYVYKYATGYSAATAISDLIIKGAENKGDIDCALETGSSVDAPNSARDAYKRFLTTGESDHPIELLKIAGVDMGTEAPVKNAMQVFAELVDEFDRITRE
;
A
#
# COMPACT_ATOMS: atom_id res chain seq x y z
N PHE A 1 26.58 2.92 -2.56
CA PHE A 1 25.82 4.12 -2.13
C PHE A 1 25.96 5.24 -3.18
N TYR A 2 25.55 4.97 -4.43
CA TYR A 2 26.05 5.68 -5.63
C TYR A 2 25.22 6.91 -6.09
N ARG A 3 24.17 7.29 -5.35
CA ARG A 3 23.41 8.53 -5.58
C ARG A 3 22.93 9.09 -4.24
N SER A 4 23.10 10.40 -4.04
CA SER A 4 22.63 11.10 -2.83
C SER A 4 21.12 10.94 -2.69
N PHE A 5 20.66 10.64 -1.47
CA PHE A 5 19.24 10.54 -1.11
C PHE A 5 18.43 9.55 -1.98
N TYR A 6 19.02 8.47 -2.49
CA TYR A 6 18.25 7.46 -3.25
C TYR A 6 17.83 6.25 -2.39
N VAL A 7 18.65 5.87 -1.42
CA VAL A 7 18.50 4.60 -0.68
C VAL A 7 17.20 4.52 0.10
N TYR A 8 16.71 5.65 0.64
CA TYR A 8 15.46 5.67 1.39
C TYR A 8 14.25 5.23 0.54
N LYS A 9 14.32 5.40 -0.80
CA LYS A 9 13.25 5.01 -1.72
C LYS A 9 12.97 3.51 -1.70
N TYR A 10 13.98 2.70 -1.38
CA TYR A 10 13.78 1.26 -1.22
C TYR A 10 12.92 0.95 0.00
N ALA A 11 13.23 1.56 1.15
CA ALA A 11 12.47 1.37 2.38
C ALA A 11 11.04 1.89 2.22
N THR A 12 10.87 3.12 1.73
CA THR A 12 9.54 3.72 1.54
C THR A 12 8.74 3.00 0.46
N GLY A 13 9.40 2.53 -0.61
CA GLY A 13 8.76 1.74 -1.65
C GLY A 13 8.29 0.38 -1.15
N TYR A 14 9.07 -0.27 -0.28
CA TYR A 14 8.67 -1.52 0.36
C TYR A 14 7.46 -1.30 1.30
N SER A 15 7.50 -0.27 2.15
CA SER A 15 6.37 0.05 3.02
C SER A 15 5.08 0.37 2.24
N ALA A 16 5.19 1.11 1.14
CA ALA A 16 4.05 1.38 0.27
C ALA A 16 3.51 0.10 -0.38
N ALA A 17 4.39 -0.78 -0.88
CA ALA A 17 4.00 -2.04 -1.50
C ALA A 17 3.29 -2.97 -0.51
N THR A 18 3.79 -3.10 0.73
CA THR A 18 3.13 -3.88 1.78
C THR A 18 1.74 -3.32 2.09
N ALA A 19 1.61 -2.00 2.26
CA ALA A 19 0.32 -1.37 2.52
C ALA A 19 -0.70 -1.59 1.38
N ILE A 20 -0.28 -1.43 0.12
CA ILE A 20 -1.13 -1.72 -1.05
C ILE A 20 -1.57 -3.18 -1.07
N SER A 21 -0.64 -4.11 -0.81
CA SER A 21 -0.94 -5.55 -0.77
C SER A 21 -1.97 -5.88 0.30
N ASP A 22 -1.80 -5.33 1.51
CA ASP A 22 -2.72 -5.49 2.62
C ASP A 22 -4.13 -4.98 2.30
N LEU A 23 -4.23 -3.82 1.65
CA LEU A 23 -5.51 -3.27 1.20
C LEU A 23 -6.21 -4.18 0.20
N ILE A 24 -5.47 -4.76 -0.75
CA ILE A 24 -6.02 -5.68 -1.76
C ILE A 24 -6.47 -6.99 -1.11
N ILE A 25 -5.68 -7.57 -0.21
CA ILE A 25 -5.99 -8.84 0.47
C ILE A 25 -7.22 -8.68 1.37
N LYS A 26 -7.21 -7.68 2.26
CA LYS A 26 -8.34 -7.41 3.17
C LYS A 26 -9.59 -6.99 2.41
N GLY A 27 -9.45 -6.25 1.31
CA GLY A 27 -10.55 -5.91 0.40
C GLY A 27 -11.16 -7.14 -0.28
N ALA A 28 -10.34 -8.13 -0.66
CA ALA A 28 -10.81 -9.37 -1.28
C ALA A 28 -11.54 -10.29 -0.28
N GLU A 29 -11.10 -10.32 0.99
CA GLU A 29 -11.73 -11.12 2.05
C GLU A 29 -13.12 -10.61 2.43
N ASN A 30 -13.34 -9.30 2.40
CA ASN A 30 -14.59 -8.68 2.85
C ASN A 30 -15.76 -8.77 1.86
N LYS A 31 -15.57 -9.28 0.62
CA LYS A 31 -16.59 -9.51 -0.44
C LYS A 31 -17.57 -8.35 -0.75
N GLY A 32 -17.43 -7.22 -0.09
CA GLY A 32 -18.14 -5.97 -0.33
C GLY A 32 -17.08 -4.88 -0.43
N ASP A 33 -17.10 -4.22 -1.59
CA ASP A 33 -16.36 -3.01 -1.95
C ASP A 33 -16.00 -2.16 -0.71
N ILE A 34 -14.75 -2.25 -0.27
CA ILE A 34 -14.21 -1.29 0.71
C ILE A 34 -14.00 0.01 -0.05
N ASP A 35 -14.63 1.08 0.45
CA ASP A 35 -14.31 2.48 0.18
C ASP A 35 -12.82 2.72 0.50
N CYS A 36 -11.95 2.37 -0.43
CA CYS A 36 -10.49 2.39 -0.27
C CYS A 36 -9.85 3.67 -0.79
N ALA A 37 -10.62 4.55 -1.45
CA ALA A 37 -10.11 5.82 -1.90
C ALA A 37 -10.26 6.85 -0.77
N LEU A 38 -9.13 7.45 -0.36
CA LEU A 38 -9.11 8.74 0.32
C LEU A 38 -9.98 9.72 -0.47
N GLU A 39 -11.23 9.93 -0.03
CA GLU A 39 -12.26 10.89 -0.48
C GLU A 39 -12.03 11.62 -1.82
N THR A 40 -11.65 10.94 -2.91
CA THR A 40 -11.68 11.54 -4.24
C THR A 40 -13.09 11.36 -4.77
N GLY A 41 -13.86 12.44 -4.63
CA GLY A 41 -15.31 12.49 -4.75
C GLY A 41 -15.96 11.67 -5.86
N SER A 42 -17.21 11.32 -5.54
CA SER A 42 -18.30 10.77 -6.35
C SER A 42 -18.24 11.09 -7.85
N SER A 43 -17.32 10.43 -8.56
CA SER A 43 -17.26 10.39 -10.02
C SER A 43 -17.55 8.96 -10.45
N VAL A 44 -18.20 8.81 -11.59
CA VAL A 44 -18.65 7.53 -12.17
C VAL A 44 -17.47 6.56 -12.48
N ASP A 45 -16.23 7.04 -12.31
CA ASP A 45 -14.96 6.36 -12.55
C ASP A 45 -14.10 6.17 -11.27
N ALA A 46 -14.68 6.39 -10.07
CA ALA A 46 -13.98 6.13 -8.81
C ALA A 46 -13.72 4.62 -8.62
N PRO A 47 -12.52 4.21 -8.16
CA PRO A 47 -12.25 2.79 -7.95
C PRO A 47 -13.09 2.26 -6.78
N ASN A 48 -14.03 1.37 -7.09
CA ASN A 48 -14.91 0.71 -6.11
C ASN A 48 -14.17 -0.34 -5.26
N SER A 49 -12.91 -0.65 -5.58
CA SER A 49 -12.11 -1.63 -4.85
C SER A 49 -10.63 -1.26 -4.79
N ALA A 50 -9.92 -1.74 -3.76
CA ALA A 50 -8.47 -1.51 -3.61
C ALA A 50 -7.68 -2.05 -4.82
N ARG A 51 -8.19 -3.11 -5.45
CA ARG A 51 -7.64 -3.66 -6.70
C ARG A 51 -7.77 -2.66 -7.86
N ASP A 52 -8.92 -2.03 -8.01
CA ASP A 52 -9.13 -1.08 -9.11
C ASP A 52 -8.39 0.24 -8.87
N ALA A 53 -8.26 0.65 -7.60
CA ALA A 53 -7.40 1.76 -7.18
C ALA A 53 -5.94 1.50 -7.58
N TYR A 54 -5.43 0.30 -7.30
CA TYR A 54 -4.10 -0.12 -7.73
C TYR A 54 -3.96 -0.17 -9.26
N LYS A 55 -4.94 -0.71 -9.99
CA LYS A 55 -4.91 -0.69 -11.47
C LYS A 55 -4.85 0.73 -12.00
N ARG A 56 -5.65 1.65 -11.44
CA ARG A 56 -5.63 3.07 -11.82
C ARG A 56 -4.25 3.68 -11.58
N PHE A 57 -3.65 3.44 -10.41
CA PHE A 57 -2.26 3.84 -10.13
C PHE A 57 -1.25 3.28 -11.16
N LEU A 58 -1.41 2.04 -11.61
CA LEU A 58 -0.53 1.51 -12.67
C LEU A 58 -0.68 2.23 -14.00
N THR A 59 -1.86 2.78 -14.31
CA THR A 59 -2.08 3.54 -15.54
C THR A 59 -1.51 4.96 -15.51
N THR A 60 -1.25 5.53 -14.32
CA THR A 60 -0.74 6.90 -14.21
C THR A 60 0.74 7.03 -14.54
N GLY A 61 1.53 5.96 -14.42
CA GLY A 61 2.97 6.01 -14.73
C GLY A 61 3.70 7.08 -13.91
N GLU A 62 4.40 7.99 -14.60
CA GLU A 62 5.11 9.15 -13.99
C GLU A 62 4.34 10.48 -14.19
N SER A 63 3.01 10.42 -14.33
CA SER A 63 2.22 11.61 -14.68
C SER A 63 2.18 12.70 -13.61
N ASP A 64 2.56 12.39 -12.36
CA ASP A 64 2.52 13.32 -11.23
C ASP A 64 3.57 12.95 -10.15
N HIS A 65 3.62 13.71 -9.07
CA HIS A 65 4.47 13.47 -7.92
C HIS A 65 4.19 12.10 -7.28
N PRO A 66 5.22 11.29 -6.97
CA PRO A 66 5.04 9.93 -6.47
C PRO A 66 4.17 9.80 -5.22
N ILE A 67 4.20 10.79 -4.32
CA ILE A 67 3.36 10.79 -3.10
C ILE A 67 1.88 10.93 -3.45
N GLU A 68 1.54 11.79 -4.41
CA GLU A 68 0.15 11.98 -4.85
C GLU A 68 -0.35 10.77 -5.64
N LEU A 69 0.51 10.16 -6.46
CA LEU A 69 0.17 8.92 -7.16
C LEU A 69 -0.12 7.77 -6.20
N LEU A 70 0.63 7.62 -5.11
CA LEU A 70 0.37 6.56 -4.11
C LEU A 70 -0.97 6.72 -3.39
N LYS A 71 -1.46 7.95 -3.22
CA LYS A 71 -2.80 8.19 -2.65
C LYS A 71 -3.91 7.64 -3.54
N ILE A 72 -3.71 7.59 -4.86
CA ILE A 72 -4.66 6.95 -5.80
C ILE A 72 -4.80 5.45 -5.49
N ALA A 73 -3.72 4.80 -5.05
CA ALA A 73 -3.73 3.41 -4.60
C ALA A 73 -4.18 3.23 -3.14
N GLY A 74 -4.64 4.31 -2.48
CA GLY A 74 -5.09 4.28 -1.08
C GLY A 74 -3.96 4.38 -0.04
N VAL A 75 -2.73 4.74 -0.44
CA VAL A 75 -1.58 4.83 0.47
C VAL A 75 -1.06 6.26 0.58
N ASP A 76 -1.17 6.85 1.77
CA ASP A 76 -0.60 8.16 2.07
C ASP A 76 0.74 8.06 2.81
N MET A 77 1.82 8.32 2.06
CA MET A 77 3.20 8.34 2.57
C MET A 77 3.55 9.59 3.39
N GLY A 78 2.64 10.57 3.49
CA GLY A 78 2.76 11.69 4.43
C GLY A 78 2.46 11.33 5.88
N THR A 79 1.92 10.13 6.12
CA THR A 79 1.59 9.61 7.45
C THR A 79 2.52 8.48 7.87
N GLU A 80 2.49 8.13 9.16
CA GLU A 80 3.23 6.97 9.68
C GLU A 80 2.55 5.62 9.38
N ALA A 81 1.32 5.62 8.87
CA ALA A 81 0.50 4.42 8.71
C ALA A 81 1.14 3.35 7.80
N PRO A 82 1.73 3.68 6.62
CA PRO A 82 2.33 2.67 5.75
C PRO A 82 3.55 1.98 6.37
N VAL A 83 4.33 2.74 7.15
CA VAL A 83 5.51 2.18 7.85
C VAL A 83 5.08 1.28 9.00
N LYS A 84 4.09 1.71 9.80
CA LYS A 84 3.54 0.89 10.90
C LYS A 84 2.92 -0.40 10.38
N ASN A 85 2.20 -0.36 9.26
CA ASN A 85 1.65 -1.54 8.62
C ASN A 85 2.75 -2.52 8.19
N ALA A 86 3.82 -2.05 7.55
CA ALA A 86 4.94 -2.91 7.18
C ALA A 86 5.65 -3.56 8.38
N MET A 87 5.80 -2.82 9.49
CA MET A 87 6.35 -3.37 10.73
C MET A 87 5.43 -4.42 11.36
N GLN A 88 4.12 -4.23 11.28
CA GLN A 88 3.12 -5.18 11.76
C GLN A 88 3.21 -6.51 10.98
N VAL A 89 3.24 -6.45 9.65
CA VAL A 89 3.41 -7.64 8.80
C VAL A 89 4.71 -8.35 9.11
N PHE A 90 5.80 -7.62 9.32
CA PHE A 90 7.08 -8.21 9.72
C PHE A 90 6.98 -8.94 11.07
N ALA A 91 6.33 -8.34 12.07
CA ALA A 91 6.14 -8.95 13.38
C ALA A 91 5.33 -10.26 13.28
N GLU A 92 4.23 -10.26 12.52
CA GLU A 92 3.39 -11.44 12.30
C GLU A 92 4.17 -12.60 11.66
N LEU A 93 5.02 -12.30 10.66
CA LEU A 93 5.87 -13.29 10.01
C LEU A 93 6.94 -13.86 10.95
N VAL A 94 7.51 -13.03 11.82
CA VAL A 94 8.47 -13.50 12.84
C VAL A 94 7.79 -14.40 13.87
N ASP A 95 6.58 -14.04 14.31
CA ASP A 95 5.79 -14.84 15.24
C ASP A 95 5.35 -16.18 14.63
N GLU A 96 5.00 -16.20 13.34
CA GLU A 96 4.73 -17.42 12.59
C GLU A 96 5.98 -18.30 12.49
N PHE A 97 7.13 -17.72 12.16
CA PHE A 97 8.39 -18.43 12.07
C PHE A 97 8.81 -19.07 13.41
N ASP A 98 8.67 -18.34 14.53
CA ASP A 98 8.97 -18.85 15.87
C ASP A 98 8.06 -20.02 16.25
N ARG A 99 6.78 -19.95 15.88
CA ARG A 99 5.80 -21.02 16.12
C ARG A 99 6.18 -22.31 15.39
N ILE A 100 6.51 -22.22 14.10
CA ILE A 100 6.87 -23.39 13.28
C ILE A 100 8.19 -24.02 13.74
N THR A 101 9.13 -23.22 14.29
CA THR A 101 10.45 -23.71 14.71
C THR A 101 10.43 -24.32 16.12
N ARG A 102 9.41 -24.05 16.94
CA ARG A 102 9.28 -24.56 18.32
C ARG A 102 8.37 -25.79 18.45
N GLU A 103 7.85 -26.30 17.34
CA GLU A 103 7.21 -27.62 17.24
C GLU A 103 8.24 -28.74 17.05
#